data_AF-A0A915AQQ0-F1
#
_entry.id   AF-A0A915AQQ0-F1
#
_cell.length_a   1.000
_cell.length_b   1.000
_cell.length_c   1.000
_cell.angle_alpha   90.00
_cell.angle_beta   90.00
_cell.angle_gamma   90.00
#
_symmetry.space_group_name_H-M   'P 1'
#
loop_
_entity.id
_entity.type
_entity.pdbx_description
1 polymer ?
#
loop_
_entity_poly.entity_id
_entity_poly.type
_entity_poly.pdbx_seq_one_letter_code
_entity_poly.pdbx_strand_id
1 'polypeptide(L)'
;AAREPKVLSLLSIIVTQLHSSINCEVIRILDAVFTCTLEMINRDMEEYPEHRLNFFKLLYALNHECFDVFVALPPQLFRLIVDAVVWAFKHSMRNVAEIGLDILKDMLSQFAIYPDRVKAHAFYKTFYVEILVHVLTVVADRNQIKIAGFSYYADILCSLFTTAEFAIAEPLNPPQSNVDYIYQHIGETFARAFPNLTQDQIRVTIKGFFSFNKDTLKMKNHLRDFLVQIKEQIGEDTSDLFIEEREQEIQNAQNAKNEVPGMMNPNDISDDDLMK
;
A
#
# COMPACT_ATOMS: atom_id res chain seq x y z
N ALA A 1 7.34 34.74 10.93
CA ALA A 1 6.34 35.04 9.89
C ALA A 1 5.37 33.87 9.80
N ALA A 2 4.07 34.12 9.60
CA ALA A 2 3.10 33.04 9.39
C ALA A 2 3.37 32.34 8.05
N ARG A 3 3.31 31.00 8.01
CA ARG A 3 3.51 30.22 6.78
C ARG A 3 2.16 30.06 6.05
N GLU A 4 2.09 30.53 4.82
CA GLU A 4 0.87 30.53 3.99
C GLU A 4 0.66 29.17 3.30
N PRO A 5 -0.45 28.44 3.57
CA PRO A 5 -0.68 27.11 2.99
C PRO A 5 -0.82 27.10 1.47
N LYS A 6 -1.22 28.23 0.85
CA LYS A 6 -1.32 28.34 -0.61
C LYS A 6 0.03 28.25 -1.33
N VAL A 7 1.15 28.48 -0.64
CA VAL A 7 2.48 28.27 -1.23
C VAL A 7 2.65 26.81 -1.65
N LEU A 8 2.24 25.85 -0.82
CA LEU A 8 2.33 24.42 -1.12
C LEU A 8 1.45 24.04 -2.32
N SER A 9 0.24 24.60 -2.40
CA SER A 9 -0.69 24.39 -3.51
C SER A 9 -0.15 24.97 -4.82
N LEU A 10 0.46 26.15 -4.78
CA LEU A 10 1.11 26.75 -5.95
C LEU A 10 2.28 25.88 -6.42
N LEU A 11 3.12 25.41 -5.51
CA LEU A 11 4.23 24.51 -5.84
C LEU A 11 3.75 23.20 -6.44
N SER A 12 2.66 22.60 -5.93
CA SER A 12 2.09 21.39 -6.52
C SER A 12 1.62 21.63 -7.95
N ILE A 13 0.95 22.77 -8.22
CA ILE A 13 0.53 23.14 -9.58
C ILE A 13 1.74 23.32 -10.48
N ILE A 14 2.79 24.01 -10.03
CA ILE A 14 4.00 24.24 -10.81
C ILE A 14 4.66 22.89 -11.18
N VAL A 15 4.79 21.97 -10.23
CA VAL A 15 5.35 20.63 -10.48
C VAL A 15 4.52 19.87 -11.52
N THR A 16 3.19 19.84 -11.36
CA THR A 16 2.28 19.20 -12.32
C THR A 16 2.33 19.82 -13.72
N GLN A 17 2.62 21.12 -13.85
CA GLN A 17 2.68 21.78 -15.17
C GLN A 17 4.05 21.67 -15.83
N LEU A 18 5.13 21.59 -15.06
CA LEU A 18 6.50 21.57 -15.59
C LEU A 18 7.07 20.16 -15.75
N HIS A 19 6.45 19.15 -15.12
CA HIS A 19 6.88 17.76 -15.18
C HIS A 19 8.38 17.63 -14.83
N SER A 20 9.13 16.82 -15.58
CA SER A 20 10.57 16.64 -15.39
C SER A 20 11.42 17.90 -15.60
N SER A 21 10.87 18.97 -16.17
CA SER A 21 11.60 20.23 -16.40
C SER A 21 11.97 20.94 -15.10
N ILE A 22 11.27 20.67 -13.99
CA ILE A 22 11.58 21.26 -12.68
C ILE A 22 12.54 20.40 -11.83
N ASN A 23 13.01 19.26 -12.35
CA ASN A 23 13.81 18.30 -11.59
C ASN A 23 15.03 18.94 -10.88
N CYS A 24 15.67 19.93 -11.49
CA CYS A 24 16.81 20.65 -10.90
C CYS A 24 16.46 21.50 -9.66
N GLU A 25 15.19 21.91 -9.50
CA GLU A 25 14.74 22.74 -8.37
C GLU A 25 14.05 21.91 -7.26
N VAL A 26 13.74 20.63 -7.50
CA VAL A 26 13.00 19.78 -6.54
C VAL A 26 13.67 19.71 -5.17
N ILE A 27 15.01 19.56 -5.12
CA ILE A 27 15.74 19.54 -3.83
C ILE A 27 15.56 20.87 -3.09
N ARG A 28 15.68 21.99 -3.79
CA ARG A 28 15.50 23.32 -3.23
C ARG A 28 14.06 23.56 -2.74
N ILE A 29 13.07 23.02 -3.46
CA ILE A 29 11.66 23.04 -3.03
C ILE A 29 11.51 22.27 -1.72
N LEU A 30 12.01 21.02 -1.66
CA LEU A 30 11.94 20.19 -0.47
C LEU A 30 12.64 20.83 0.73
N ASP A 31 13.85 21.36 0.55
CA ASP A 31 14.59 22.07 1.60
C ASP A 31 13.80 23.26 2.17
N ALA A 32 13.06 23.98 1.32
CA ALA A 32 12.32 25.16 1.71
C ALA A 32 11.01 24.84 2.46
N VAL A 33 10.33 23.73 2.13
CA VAL A 33 8.96 23.49 2.61
C VAL A 33 8.73 22.17 3.32
N PHE A 34 9.59 21.16 3.15
CA PHE A 34 9.28 19.80 3.61
C PHE A 34 9.31 19.69 5.14
N THR A 35 10.50 19.75 5.75
CA THR A 35 10.68 19.53 7.20
C THR A 35 9.87 20.51 8.01
N CYS A 36 9.88 21.78 7.61
CA CYS A 36 9.21 22.82 8.36
C CYS A 36 7.68 22.70 8.33
N THR A 37 7.10 22.17 7.24
CA THR A 37 5.66 21.90 7.17
C THR A 37 5.33 20.62 7.92
N LEU A 38 6.16 19.57 7.79
CA LEU A 38 5.97 18.31 8.50
C LEU A 38 5.91 18.53 10.02
N GLU A 39 6.82 19.32 10.57
CA GLU A 39 6.84 19.71 12.00
C GLU A 39 5.62 20.51 12.47
N MET A 40 4.89 21.15 11.55
CA MET A 40 3.63 21.82 11.88
C MET A 40 2.48 20.84 11.93
N ILE A 41 2.41 19.93 10.96
CA ILE A 41 1.24 19.07 10.75
C ILE A 41 1.27 17.78 11.57
N ASN A 42 2.44 17.38 12.09
CA ASN A 42 2.64 16.11 12.79
C ASN A 42 2.51 16.17 14.33
N ARG A 43 2.20 17.35 14.90
CA ARG A 43 2.08 17.54 16.35
C ARG A 43 0.74 17.04 16.91
N ASP A 44 -0.32 17.25 16.15
CA ASP A 44 -1.68 16.82 16.44
C ASP A 44 -2.43 16.51 15.12
N MET A 45 -3.68 16.08 15.24
CA MET A 45 -4.54 15.69 14.11
C MET A 45 -5.57 16.77 13.71
N GLU A 46 -5.54 17.96 14.32
CA GLU A 46 -6.56 19.01 14.17
C GLU A 46 -6.01 20.32 13.58
N GLU A 47 -4.84 20.81 14.00
CA GLU A 47 -4.25 22.08 13.57
C GLU A 47 -3.73 22.09 12.12
N TYR A 48 -3.83 23.22 11.42
CA TYR A 48 -3.30 23.39 10.04
C TYR A 48 -3.87 22.41 8.98
N PRO A 49 -5.20 22.24 8.86
CA PRO A 49 -5.81 21.31 7.90
C PRO A 49 -5.50 21.66 6.43
N GLU A 50 -5.36 22.94 6.10
CA GLU A 50 -4.98 23.37 4.74
C GLU A 50 -3.53 23.04 4.42
N HIS A 51 -2.61 23.21 5.38
CA HIS A 51 -1.21 22.83 5.20
C HIS A 51 -1.08 21.33 5.01
N ARG A 52 -1.81 20.51 5.79
CA ARG A 52 -1.85 19.04 5.62
C ARG A 52 -2.22 18.67 4.19
N LEU A 53 -3.39 19.13 3.73
CA LEU A 53 -3.88 18.75 2.41
C LEU A 53 -2.94 19.23 1.30
N ASN A 54 -2.46 20.47 1.37
CA ASN A 54 -1.60 21.00 0.32
C ASN A 54 -0.18 20.41 0.36
N PHE A 55 0.32 20.00 1.53
CA PHE A 55 1.58 19.27 1.67
C PHE A 55 1.52 17.94 0.93
N PHE A 56 0.46 17.14 1.16
CA PHE A 56 0.31 15.86 0.45
C PHE A 56 0.00 16.03 -1.03
N LYS A 57 -0.68 17.11 -1.45
CA LYS A 57 -0.80 17.45 -2.88
C LYS A 57 0.55 17.71 -3.54
N LEU A 58 1.45 18.43 -2.86
CA LEU A 58 2.81 18.63 -3.34
C LEU A 58 3.58 17.32 -3.39
N LEU A 59 3.50 16.47 -2.37
CA LEU A 59 4.16 15.16 -2.39
C LEU A 59 3.63 14.25 -3.50
N TYR A 60 2.32 14.25 -3.74
CA TYR A 60 1.73 13.51 -4.86
C TYR A 60 2.28 14.01 -6.21
N ALA A 61 2.28 15.33 -6.44
CA ALA A 61 2.83 15.89 -7.66
C ALA A 61 4.32 15.55 -7.86
N LEU A 62 5.12 15.63 -6.79
CA LEU A 62 6.55 15.28 -6.85
C LEU A 62 6.78 13.79 -7.13
N ASN A 63 6.01 12.91 -6.49
CA ASN A 63 6.09 11.46 -6.71
C ASN A 63 5.71 11.10 -8.14
N HIS A 64 4.67 11.72 -8.69
CA HIS A 64 4.17 11.43 -10.02
C HIS A 64 5.09 11.99 -11.12
N GLU A 65 5.48 13.26 -10.99
CA GLU A 65 6.11 14.02 -12.08
C GLU A 65 7.64 14.03 -12.03
N CYS A 66 8.20 13.86 -10.84
CA CYS A 66 9.64 14.01 -10.57
C CYS A 66 10.21 12.76 -9.90
N PHE A 67 9.67 11.58 -10.20
CA PHE A 67 10.00 10.32 -9.51
C PHE A 67 11.50 10.01 -9.49
N ASP A 68 12.22 10.26 -10.58
CA ASP A 68 13.67 10.06 -10.66
C ASP A 68 14.45 10.84 -9.59
N VAL A 69 14.05 12.09 -9.34
CA VAL A 69 14.67 12.91 -8.29
C VAL A 69 14.29 12.37 -6.92
N PHE A 70 13.04 11.93 -6.77
CA PHE A 70 12.49 11.40 -5.54
C PHE A 70 13.20 10.12 -5.08
N VAL A 71 13.45 9.17 -6.00
CA VAL A 71 14.20 7.94 -5.72
C VAL A 71 15.70 8.20 -5.51
N ALA A 72 16.22 9.32 -6.04
CA ALA A 72 17.60 9.75 -5.83
C ALA A 72 17.82 10.54 -4.53
N LEU A 73 16.78 10.79 -3.73
CA LEU A 73 16.92 11.49 -2.46
C LEU A 73 17.81 10.73 -1.47
N PRO A 74 18.48 11.43 -0.53
CA PRO A 74 19.17 10.79 0.57
C PRO A 74 18.24 9.81 1.32
N PRO A 75 18.70 8.59 1.71
CA PRO A 75 17.84 7.57 2.29
C PRO A 75 17.02 8.03 3.51
N GLN A 76 17.60 8.91 4.33
CA GLN A 76 16.92 9.48 5.51
C GLN A 76 15.74 10.38 5.12
N LEU A 77 15.89 11.18 4.07
CA LEU A 77 14.82 12.06 3.58
C LEU A 77 13.74 11.24 2.89
N PHE A 78 14.12 10.24 2.10
CA PHE A 78 13.16 9.33 1.48
C PHE A 78 12.36 8.54 2.54
N ARG A 79 13.00 8.10 3.63
CA ARG A 79 12.32 7.49 4.77
C ARG A 79 11.25 8.42 5.36
N LEU A 80 11.58 9.69 5.62
CA LEU A 80 10.62 10.67 6.15
C LEU A 80 9.41 10.86 5.24
N ILE A 81 9.61 10.79 3.92
CA ILE A 81 8.52 10.84 2.95
C ILE A 81 7.61 9.62 3.09
N VAL A 82 8.17 8.41 3.15
CA VAL A 82 7.39 7.17 3.32
C VAL A 82 6.63 7.21 4.66
N ASP A 83 7.29 7.64 5.74
CA ASP A 83 6.66 7.79 7.06
C ASP A 83 5.53 8.84 7.03
N ALA A 84 5.68 9.93 6.27
CA ALA A 84 4.63 10.93 6.08
C ALA A 84 3.43 10.36 5.29
N VAL A 85 3.66 9.53 4.27
CA VAL A 85 2.59 8.83 3.53
C VAL A 85 1.84 7.85 4.45
N VAL A 86 2.59 7.10 5.28
CA VAL A 86 2.02 6.21 6.31
C VAL A 86 1.16 6.99 7.30
N TRP A 87 1.62 8.15 7.73
CA TRP A 87 0.85 9.04 8.59
C TRP A 87 -0.42 9.54 7.90
N ALA A 88 -0.34 9.90 6.61
CA ALA A 88 -1.47 10.43 5.84
C ALA A 88 -2.63 9.43 5.73
N PHE A 89 -2.37 8.19 5.32
CA PHE A 89 -3.46 7.22 5.16
C PHE A 89 -4.04 6.73 6.50
N LYS A 90 -3.38 7.00 7.63
CA LYS A 90 -3.88 6.77 8.99
C LYS A 90 -4.63 7.98 9.58
N HIS A 91 -4.73 9.07 8.81
CA HIS A 91 -5.24 10.34 9.31
C HIS A 91 -6.75 10.31 9.56
N SER A 92 -7.22 11.15 10.49
CA SER A 92 -8.64 11.27 10.84
C SER A 92 -9.47 12.02 9.79
N MET A 93 -8.82 12.87 9.00
CA MET A 93 -9.43 13.60 7.87
C MET A 93 -9.45 12.74 6.60
N ARG A 94 -10.67 12.53 6.08
CA ARG A 94 -10.91 11.72 4.87
C ARG A 94 -10.04 12.10 3.68
N ASN A 95 -10.00 13.38 3.33
CA ASN A 95 -9.23 13.87 2.17
C ASN A 95 -7.72 13.68 2.33
N VAL A 96 -7.18 13.72 3.55
CA VAL A 96 -5.77 13.43 3.84
C VAL A 96 -5.51 11.92 3.75
N ALA A 97 -6.45 11.11 4.24
CA ALA A 97 -6.35 9.66 4.14
C ALA A 97 -6.41 9.17 2.69
N GLU A 98 -7.37 9.69 1.90
CA GLU A 98 -7.51 9.37 0.47
C GLU A 98 -6.24 9.73 -0.31
N ILE A 99 -5.71 10.95 -0.17
CA ILE A 99 -4.48 11.34 -0.89
C ILE A 99 -3.25 10.55 -0.42
N GLY A 100 -3.18 10.15 0.85
CA GLY A 100 -2.11 9.27 1.35
C GLY A 100 -2.12 7.92 0.64
N LEU A 101 -3.30 7.33 0.42
CA LEU A 101 -3.47 6.09 -0.33
C LEU A 101 -3.16 6.28 -1.82
N ASP A 102 -3.55 7.41 -2.41
CA ASP A 102 -3.25 7.74 -3.81
C ASP A 102 -1.75 7.87 -4.06
N ILE A 103 -1.01 8.55 -3.16
CA ILE A 103 0.46 8.65 -3.22
C ILE A 103 1.08 7.26 -3.15
N LEU A 104 0.62 6.42 -2.20
CA LEU A 104 1.17 5.08 -2.05
C LEU A 104 0.92 4.23 -3.30
N LYS A 105 -0.29 4.29 -3.88
CA LYS A 105 -0.62 3.56 -5.11
C LYS A 105 0.24 4.01 -6.28
N ASP A 106 0.40 5.32 -6.47
CA ASP A 106 1.25 5.90 -7.51
C ASP A 106 2.73 5.50 -7.33
N MET A 107 3.24 5.54 -6.08
CA MET A 107 4.60 5.10 -5.76
C MET A 107 4.83 3.62 -6.11
N LEU A 108 3.88 2.74 -5.80
CA LEU A 108 3.95 1.32 -6.17
C LEU A 108 3.99 1.13 -7.69
N SER A 109 3.14 1.84 -8.43
CA SER A 109 3.12 1.75 -9.90
C SER A 109 4.40 2.30 -10.53
N GLN A 110 4.93 3.40 -10.00
CA GLN A 110 6.17 4.02 -10.49
C GLN A 110 7.36 3.08 -10.28
N PHE A 111 7.49 2.46 -9.10
CA PHE A 111 8.55 1.46 -8.85
C PHE A 111 8.42 0.21 -9.72
N ALA A 112 7.21 -0.26 -10.00
CA ALA A 112 7.00 -1.46 -10.82
C ALA A 112 7.59 -1.30 -12.23
N ILE A 113 7.46 -0.12 -12.82
CA ILE A 113 7.99 0.19 -14.15
C ILE A 113 9.36 0.87 -14.13
N TYR A 114 9.95 1.10 -12.95
CA TYR A 114 11.16 1.90 -12.82
C TYR A 114 12.39 1.21 -13.44
N PRO A 115 13.14 1.87 -14.36
CA PRO A 115 14.22 1.22 -15.09
C PRO A 115 15.36 0.67 -14.22
N ASP A 116 15.73 1.39 -13.15
CA ASP A 116 16.77 0.96 -12.22
C ASP A 116 16.20 -0.06 -11.22
N ARG A 117 16.27 -1.34 -11.60
CA ARG A 117 15.75 -2.46 -10.80
C ARG A 117 16.45 -2.61 -9.46
N VAL A 118 17.72 -2.18 -9.33
CA VAL A 118 18.45 -2.22 -8.07
C VAL A 118 17.86 -1.23 -7.07
N LYS A 119 17.58 0.00 -7.50
CA LYS A 119 16.91 0.99 -6.66
C LYS A 119 15.47 0.61 -6.33
N ALA A 120 14.72 0.08 -7.31
CA ALA A 120 13.37 -0.41 -7.07
C ALA A 120 13.35 -1.57 -6.05
N HIS A 121 14.27 -2.53 -6.18
CA HIS A 121 14.39 -3.61 -5.20
C HIS A 121 14.83 -3.11 -3.82
N ALA A 122 15.72 -2.11 -3.74
CA ALA A 122 16.09 -1.48 -2.47
C ALA A 122 14.88 -0.85 -1.76
N PHE A 123 13.97 -0.21 -2.51
CA PHE A 123 12.69 0.27 -1.97
C PHE A 123 11.86 -0.89 -1.42
N TYR A 124 11.62 -1.94 -2.22
CA TYR A 124 10.78 -3.06 -1.78
C TYR A 124 11.36 -3.75 -0.55
N LYS A 125 12.67 -4.01 -0.54
CA LYS A 125 13.37 -4.64 0.59
C LYS A 125 13.28 -3.83 1.88
N THR A 126 13.28 -2.51 1.79
CA THR A 126 13.29 -1.62 2.96
C THR A 126 11.90 -1.31 3.48
N PHE A 127 10.93 -1.11 2.58
CA PHE A 127 9.64 -0.48 2.94
C PHE A 127 8.42 -1.36 2.70
N TYR A 128 8.47 -2.32 1.77
CA TYR A 128 7.25 -2.98 1.28
C TYR A 128 6.47 -3.69 2.40
N VAL A 129 7.14 -4.53 3.19
CA VAL A 129 6.50 -5.29 4.27
C VAL A 129 5.96 -4.36 5.35
N GLU A 130 6.71 -3.32 5.70
CA GLU A 130 6.29 -2.32 6.70
C GLU A 130 5.03 -1.57 6.24
N ILE A 131 5.01 -1.10 5.00
CA ILE A 131 3.84 -0.44 4.39
C ILE A 131 2.65 -1.39 4.38
N LEU A 132 2.84 -2.64 3.95
CA LEU A 132 1.77 -3.64 3.90
C LEU A 132 1.15 -3.88 5.28
N VAL A 133 1.97 -4.05 6.31
CA VAL A 133 1.51 -4.18 7.70
C VAL A 133 0.76 -2.94 8.16
N HIS A 134 1.21 -1.73 7.80
CA HIS A 134 0.51 -0.50 8.13
C HIS A 134 -0.86 -0.39 7.45
N VAL A 135 -0.98 -0.74 6.18
CA VAL A 135 -2.28 -0.77 5.49
C VAL A 135 -3.21 -1.82 6.12
N LEU A 136 -2.71 -3.02 6.39
CA LEU A 136 -3.49 -4.08 7.05
C LEU A 136 -3.94 -3.70 8.46
N THR A 137 -3.12 -2.95 9.20
CA THR A 137 -3.48 -2.41 10.53
C THR A 137 -4.68 -1.47 10.43
N VAL A 138 -4.69 -0.57 9.44
CA VAL A 138 -5.82 0.35 9.24
C VAL A 138 -7.07 -0.40 8.81
N VAL A 139 -6.91 -1.37 7.92
CA VAL A 139 -7.99 -2.22 7.42
C VAL A 139 -8.63 -3.05 8.54
N ALA A 140 -7.86 -3.48 9.54
CA ALA A 140 -8.37 -4.21 10.68
C ALA A 140 -9.10 -3.32 11.72
N ASP A 141 -8.97 -1.98 11.63
CA ASP A 141 -9.69 -1.05 12.50
C ASP A 141 -10.96 -0.54 11.81
N ARG A 142 -12.12 -0.97 12.31
CA ARG A 142 -13.45 -0.59 11.79
C ARG A 142 -13.73 0.91 11.81
N ASN A 143 -13.08 1.68 12.68
CA ASN A 143 -13.23 3.12 12.74
C ASN A 143 -12.33 3.78 11.70
N GLN A 144 -11.06 3.37 11.62
CA GLN A 144 -10.10 3.95 10.69
C GLN A 144 -10.42 3.63 9.22
N ILE A 145 -10.81 2.38 8.92
CA ILE A 145 -11.15 1.98 7.54
C ILE A 145 -12.30 2.81 6.94
N LYS A 146 -13.22 3.32 7.78
CA LYS A 146 -14.37 4.13 7.33
C LYS A 146 -13.99 5.54 6.90
N ILE A 147 -12.81 6.02 7.27
CA ILE A 147 -12.38 7.40 7.04
C ILE A 147 -12.20 7.65 5.54
N ALA A 148 -11.37 6.85 4.86
CA ALA A 148 -11.29 6.83 3.39
C ALA A 148 -12.38 5.93 2.77
N GLY A 149 -12.75 4.85 3.47
CA GLY A 149 -13.78 3.91 3.06
C GLY A 149 -13.23 2.63 2.42
N PHE A 150 -14.05 1.58 2.48
CA PHE A 150 -13.70 0.22 2.04
C PHE A 150 -13.19 0.13 0.59
N SER A 151 -13.73 0.93 -0.33
CA SER A 151 -13.32 0.87 -1.74
C SER A 151 -11.88 1.33 -1.93
N TYR A 152 -11.44 2.37 -1.23
CA TYR A 152 -10.06 2.86 -1.27
C TYR A 152 -9.10 1.80 -0.72
N TYR A 153 -9.44 1.21 0.43
CA TYR A 153 -8.61 0.16 1.04
C TYR A 153 -8.55 -1.13 0.21
N ALA A 154 -9.66 -1.52 -0.41
CA ALA A 154 -9.67 -2.66 -1.33
C ALA A 154 -8.76 -2.41 -2.55
N ASP A 155 -8.80 -1.20 -3.11
CA ASP A 155 -7.98 -0.84 -4.27
C ASP A 155 -6.47 -0.80 -3.96
N ILE A 156 -6.07 -0.24 -2.81
CA ILE A 156 -4.66 -0.28 -2.41
C ILE A 156 -4.20 -1.70 -2.07
N LEU A 157 -5.04 -2.53 -1.46
CA LEU A 157 -4.69 -3.93 -1.18
C LEU A 157 -4.54 -4.74 -2.46
N CYS A 158 -5.41 -4.55 -3.45
CA CYS A 158 -5.21 -5.12 -4.79
C CYS A 158 -3.84 -4.72 -5.35
N SER A 159 -3.47 -3.43 -5.22
CA SER A 159 -2.19 -2.92 -5.70
C SER A 159 -0.99 -3.52 -4.96
N LEU A 160 -1.05 -3.61 -3.63
CA LEU A 160 0.00 -4.22 -2.79
C LEU A 160 0.16 -5.70 -3.12
N PHE A 161 -0.91 -6.50 -3.03
CA PHE A 161 -0.82 -7.94 -3.30
C PHE A 161 -0.51 -8.26 -4.77
N THR A 162 -0.88 -7.38 -5.72
CA THR A 162 -0.36 -7.46 -7.10
C THR A 162 1.14 -7.19 -7.14
N THR A 163 1.63 -6.19 -6.40
CA THR A 163 3.06 -5.85 -6.35
C THR A 163 3.86 -7.04 -5.82
N ALA A 164 3.41 -7.66 -4.72
CA ALA A 164 4.03 -8.86 -4.15
C ALA A 164 4.19 -10.01 -5.13
N GLU A 165 3.15 -10.25 -5.94
CA GLU A 165 3.08 -11.41 -6.82
C GLU A 165 3.79 -11.18 -8.16
N PHE A 166 3.80 -9.94 -8.67
CA PHE A 166 4.22 -9.67 -10.05
C PHE A 166 5.32 -8.62 -10.22
N ALA A 167 5.44 -7.63 -9.31
CA ALA A 167 6.36 -6.50 -9.51
C ALA A 167 7.71 -6.71 -8.81
N ILE A 168 7.72 -7.38 -7.65
CA ILE A 168 8.96 -7.66 -6.92
C ILE A 168 9.64 -8.88 -7.54
N ALA A 169 10.58 -8.63 -8.45
CA ALA A 169 11.28 -9.69 -9.18
C ALA A 169 12.27 -10.48 -8.31
N GLU A 170 13.05 -9.78 -7.48
CA GLU A 170 14.04 -10.42 -6.60
C GLU A 170 13.42 -10.80 -5.23
N PRO A 171 13.79 -11.95 -4.63
CA PRO A 171 13.24 -12.36 -3.35
C PRO A 171 13.61 -11.40 -2.20
N LEU A 172 12.61 -11.00 -1.41
CA LEU A 172 12.79 -10.15 -0.21
C LEU A 172 13.51 -10.89 0.91
N ASN A 173 13.29 -12.21 1.02
CA ASN A 173 13.89 -13.08 2.03
C ASN A 173 14.36 -14.42 1.41
N PRO A 174 15.48 -14.43 0.66
CA PRO A 174 16.00 -15.64 0.04
C PRO A 174 16.30 -16.74 1.08
N PRO A 175 16.08 -18.03 0.75
CA PRO A 175 15.69 -18.57 -0.55
C PRO A 175 14.16 -18.62 -0.79
N GLN A 176 13.35 -18.07 0.11
CA GLN A 176 11.88 -18.15 0.03
C GLN A 176 11.33 -17.25 -1.08
N SER A 177 10.24 -17.68 -1.73
CA SER A 177 9.52 -16.84 -2.69
C SER A 177 8.91 -15.60 -2.01
N ASN A 178 8.65 -14.53 -2.78
CA ASN A 178 8.02 -13.32 -2.23
C ASN A 178 6.63 -13.60 -1.66
N VAL A 179 5.83 -14.41 -2.36
CA VAL A 179 4.49 -14.80 -1.91
C VAL A 179 4.56 -15.54 -0.59
N ASP A 180 5.40 -16.58 -0.49
CA ASP A 180 5.51 -17.38 0.73
C ASP A 180 6.02 -16.56 1.92
N TYR A 181 7.02 -15.69 1.69
CA TYR A 181 7.58 -14.83 2.72
C TYR A 181 6.52 -13.87 3.27
N ILE A 182 5.78 -13.21 2.38
CA ILE A 182 4.70 -12.28 2.76
C ILE A 182 3.58 -13.04 3.46
N TYR A 183 3.22 -14.22 2.96
CA TYR A 183 2.20 -15.08 3.55
C TYR A 183 2.53 -15.42 4.99
N GLN A 184 3.75 -15.92 5.24
CA GLN A 184 4.23 -16.25 6.57
C GLN A 184 4.27 -15.02 7.48
N HIS A 185 4.82 -13.90 6.99
CA HIS A 185 4.97 -12.69 7.79
C HIS A 185 3.61 -12.10 8.23
N ILE A 186 2.62 -12.07 7.33
CA ILE A 186 1.26 -11.63 7.65
C ILE A 186 0.59 -12.65 8.58
N GLY A 187 0.79 -13.95 8.36
CA GLY A 187 0.24 -15.00 9.21
C GLY A 187 0.68 -14.86 10.67
N GLU A 188 1.98 -14.67 10.90
CA GLU A 188 2.54 -14.42 12.23
C GLU A 188 2.02 -13.11 12.83
N THR A 189 1.87 -12.06 12.02
CA THR A 189 1.33 -10.77 12.45
C THR A 189 -0.14 -10.88 12.87
N PHE A 190 -0.97 -11.59 12.10
CA PHE A 190 -2.38 -11.78 12.38
C PHE A 190 -2.61 -12.68 13.58
N ALA A 191 -1.86 -13.78 13.70
CA ALA A 191 -1.93 -14.66 14.86
C ALA A 191 -1.60 -13.92 16.17
N ARG A 192 -0.67 -12.96 16.12
CA ARG A 192 -0.33 -12.11 17.27
C ARG A 192 -1.40 -11.06 17.56
N ALA A 193 -1.96 -10.43 16.52
CA ALA A 193 -2.90 -9.33 16.64
C ALA A 193 -4.35 -9.78 16.96
N PHE A 194 -4.75 -10.95 16.49
CA PHE A 194 -6.12 -11.47 16.56
C PHE A 194 -6.12 -12.89 17.14
N PRO A 195 -5.91 -13.05 18.46
CA PRO A 195 -5.82 -14.37 19.10
C PRO A 195 -7.13 -15.17 19.04
N ASN A 196 -8.24 -14.53 18.65
CA ASN A 196 -9.54 -15.15 18.43
C ASN A 196 -9.66 -15.83 17.06
N LEU A 197 -8.76 -15.58 16.10
CA LEU A 197 -8.80 -16.25 14.81
C LEU A 197 -8.09 -17.61 14.87
N THR A 198 -8.67 -18.62 14.24
CA THR A 198 -8.00 -19.91 14.03
C THR A 198 -6.90 -19.79 12.97
N GLN A 199 -5.96 -20.75 12.96
CA GLN A 199 -4.92 -20.80 11.94
C GLN A 199 -5.51 -20.93 10.53
N ASP A 200 -6.59 -21.70 10.37
CA ASP A 200 -7.27 -21.84 9.08
C ASP A 200 -7.98 -20.56 8.65
N GLN A 201 -8.61 -19.82 9.57
CA GLN A 201 -9.19 -18.52 9.26
C GLN A 201 -8.12 -17.53 8.77
N ILE A 202 -6.98 -17.45 9.46
CA ILE A 202 -5.83 -16.62 9.03
C ILE A 202 -5.35 -17.06 7.64
N ARG A 203 -5.15 -18.37 7.45
CA ARG A 203 -4.70 -18.97 6.19
C ARG A 203 -5.61 -18.56 5.02
N VAL A 204 -6.92 -18.74 5.19
CA VAL A 204 -7.94 -18.42 4.18
C VAL A 204 -8.04 -16.92 3.93
N THR A 205 -7.95 -16.09 4.98
CA THR A 205 -7.91 -14.63 4.83
C THR A 205 -6.74 -14.19 3.96
N ILE A 206 -5.53 -14.67 4.23
CA ILE A 206 -4.34 -14.26 3.47
C ILE A 206 -4.41 -14.78 2.03
N LYS A 207 -4.87 -16.03 1.83
CA LYS A 207 -5.07 -16.60 0.48
C LYS A 207 -6.04 -15.73 -0.35
N GLY A 208 -7.14 -15.28 0.26
CA GLY A 208 -8.09 -14.40 -0.41
C GLY A 208 -7.49 -13.06 -0.83
N PHE A 209 -6.55 -12.49 -0.07
CA PHE A 209 -5.86 -11.26 -0.49
C PHE A 209 -5.07 -11.44 -1.79
N PHE A 210 -4.36 -12.56 -1.96
CA PHE A 210 -3.67 -12.86 -3.21
C PHE A 210 -4.62 -13.21 -4.35
N SER A 211 -5.66 -14.00 -4.09
CA SER A 211 -6.57 -14.45 -5.15
C SER A 211 -7.50 -13.37 -5.67
N PHE A 212 -7.87 -12.38 -4.84
CA PHE A 212 -8.73 -11.27 -5.24
C PHE A 212 -7.96 -10.01 -5.65
N ASN A 213 -6.63 -10.04 -5.76
CA ASN A 213 -5.80 -8.86 -6.00
C ASN A 213 -5.99 -8.15 -7.36
N LYS A 214 -6.83 -8.70 -8.25
CA LYS A 214 -7.26 -8.09 -9.52
C LYS A 214 -8.73 -7.68 -9.55
N ASP A 215 -9.49 -7.99 -8.51
CA ASP A 215 -10.93 -7.70 -8.43
C ASP A 215 -11.21 -6.93 -7.14
N THR A 216 -11.24 -5.61 -7.28
CA THR A 216 -11.49 -4.68 -6.16
C THR A 216 -12.85 -4.92 -5.50
N LEU A 217 -13.87 -5.42 -6.23
CA LEU A 217 -15.17 -5.72 -5.65
C LEU A 217 -15.09 -6.95 -4.74
N LYS A 218 -14.46 -8.04 -5.21
CA LYS A 218 -14.22 -9.24 -4.39
C LYS A 218 -13.32 -8.95 -3.20
N MET A 219 -12.22 -8.21 -3.41
CA MET A 219 -11.34 -7.75 -2.34
C MET A 219 -12.12 -6.97 -1.27
N LYS A 220 -12.99 -6.05 -1.68
CA LYS A 220 -13.85 -5.28 -0.77
C LYS A 220 -14.80 -6.16 0.05
N ASN A 221 -15.39 -7.19 -0.56
CA ASN A 221 -16.26 -8.13 0.15
C ASN A 221 -15.46 -8.98 1.14
N HIS A 222 -14.31 -9.50 0.70
CA HIS A 222 -13.37 -10.24 1.55
C HIS A 222 -12.91 -9.43 2.78
N LEU A 223 -12.70 -8.12 2.61
CA LEU A 223 -12.38 -7.21 3.72
C LEU A 223 -13.51 -7.05 4.73
N ARG A 224 -14.76 -6.99 4.27
CA ARG A 224 -15.92 -6.90 5.17
C ARG A 224 -16.02 -8.16 6.00
N ASP A 225 -15.85 -9.30 5.37
CA ASP A 225 -15.89 -10.60 6.01
C ASP A 225 -14.77 -10.76 7.05
N PHE A 226 -13.54 -10.38 6.69
CA PHE A 226 -12.42 -10.37 7.62
C PHE A 226 -12.72 -9.49 8.86
N LEU A 227 -13.28 -8.29 8.64
CA LEU A 227 -13.67 -7.40 9.74
C LEU A 227 -14.80 -7.96 10.63
N VAL A 228 -15.67 -8.82 10.09
CA VAL A 228 -16.67 -9.56 10.87
C VAL A 228 -15.97 -10.59 11.75
N GLN A 229 -15.11 -11.42 11.16
CA GLN A 229 -14.39 -12.49 11.86
C GLN A 229 -13.54 -11.98 13.02
N ILE A 230 -12.75 -10.92 12.84
CA ILE A 230 -11.93 -10.38 13.94
C ILE A 230 -12.75 -9.85 15.12
N LYS A 231 -14.06 -9.58 14.94
CA LYS A 231 -14.92 -9.00 15.96
C LYS A 231 -15.77 -10.02 16.71
N GLU A 232 -15.92 -11.22 16.17
CA GLU A 232 -16.62 -12.32 16.83
C GLU A 232 -15.74 -12.83 17.98
N GLN A 233 -16.01 -12.34 19.19
CA GLN A 233 -15.47 -12.94 20.42
C GLN A 233 -16.18 -14.26 20.64
N ILE A 234 -15.48 -15.36 20.35
CA ILE A 234 -15.72 -16.77 20.73
C ILE A 234 -17.10 -16.98 21.37
N GLY A 235 -18.09 -17.20 20.52
CA GLY A 235 -19.43 -17.62 20.89
C GLY A 235 -19.97 -18.49 19.77
N GLU A 236 -19.88 -19.80 19.96
CA GLU A 236 -20.40 -20.87 19.08
C GLU A 236 -19.95 -20.83 17.61
N ASP A 237 -18.76 -21.40 17.36
CA ASP A 237 -18.43 -22.47 16.40
C ASP A 237 -19.21 -22.61 15.06
N THR A 238 -19.69 -21.51 14.50
CA THR A 238 -20.42 -21.49 13.21
C THR A 238 -19.64 -20.85 12.08
N SER A 239 -18.51 -20.21 12.38
CA SER A 239 -17.61 -19.62 11.38
C SER A 239 -16.80 -20.68 10.61
N ASP A 240 -16.61 -21.87 11.19
CA ASP A 240 -15.98 -23.01 10.52
C ASP A 240 -16.85 -23.61 9.40
N LEU A 241 -18.18 -23.43 9.46
CA LEU A 241 -19.12 -23.99 8.49
C LEU A 241 -18.95 -23.44 7.06
N PHE A 242 -18.34 -22.26 6.90
CA PHE A 242 -18.19 -21.58 5.61
C PHE A 242 -16.75 -21.54 5.11
N ILE A 243 -15.80 -22.16 5.82
CA ILE A 243 -14.38 -22.17 5.45
C ILE A 243 -14.18 -22.90 4.11
N GLU A 244 -14.81 -24.07 3.94
CA GLU A 244 -14.71 -24.84 2.70
C GLU A 244 -15.28 -24.09 1.49
N GLU A 245 -16.46 -23.48 1.64
CA GLU A 245 -17.10 -22.69 0.58
C GLU A 245 -16.23 -21.50 0.17
N ARG A 246 -15.68 -20.77 1.16
CA ARG A 246 -14.79 -19.64 0.89
C ARG A 246 -13.48 -20.11 0.25
N GLU A 247 -12.91 -21.21 0.70
CA GLU A 247 -11.69 -21.75 0.10
C GLU A 247 -11.92 -22.14 -1.37
N GLN A 248 -13.09 -22.70 -1.69
CA GLN A 248 -13.49 -23.00 -3.06
C GLN A 248 -13.65 -21.73 -3.91
N GLU A 249 -14.30 -20.67 -3.38
CA GLU A 249 -14.41 -19.38 -4.08
C GLU A 249 -13.03 -18.77 -4.37
N ILE A 250 -12.16 -18.75 -3.37
CA ILE A 250 -10.79 -18.23 -3.48
C ILE A 250 -10.01 -19.04 -4.51
N GLN A 251 -10.11 -20.37 -4.49
CA GLN A 251 -9.44 -21.22 -5.46
C GLN A 251 -9.94 -20.98 -6.88
N ASN A 252 -11.25 -20.83 -7.07
CA ASN A 252 -11.84 -20.50 -8.36
C ASN A 252 -11.37 -19.14 -8.87
N ALA A 253 -11.27 -18.14 -7.99
CA ALA A 253 -10.74 -16.83 -8.33
C ALA A 253 -9.26 -16.89 -8.72
N GLN A 254 -8.45 -17.69 -8.01
CA GLN A 254 -7.05 -17.91 -8.37
C GLN A 254 -6.92 -18.61 -9.73
N ASN A 255 -7.70 -19.65 -9.98
CA ASN A 255 -7.68 -20.37 -11.25
C ASN A 255 -8.07 -19.45 -12.41
N ALA A 256 -9.16 -18.70 -12.26
CA ALA A 256 -9.59 -17.72 -13.27
C ALA A 256 -8.56 -16.61 -13.49
N LYS A 257 -7.84 -16.18 -12.44
CA LYS A 257 -6.72 -15.24 -12.54
C LYS A 257 -5.58 -15.84 -13.38
N ASN A 258 -5.22 -17.09 -13.14
CA ASN A 258 -4.13 -17.77 -13.84
C ASN A 258 -4.43 -18.07 -15.33
N GLU A 259 -5.71 -18.14 -15.72
CA GLU A 259 -6.12 -18.33 -17.13
C GLU A 259 -5.90 -17.08 -18.01
N VAL A 260 -5.71 -15.90 -17.40
CA VAL A 260 -5.47 -14.65 -18.13
C VAL A 260 -3.98 -14.56 -18.52
N PRO A 261 -3.64 -14.37 -19.81
CA PRO A 261 -2.25 -14.22 -20.24
C PRO A 261 -1.52 -13.10 -19.49
N GLY A 262 -0.32 -13.40 -18.98
CA GLY A 262 0.48 -12.46 -18.18
C GLY A 262 0.10 -12.35 -16.70
N MET A 263 -0.88 -13.14 -16.22
CA MET A 263 -1.31 -13.20 -14.82
C MET A 263 -0.84 -14.45 -14.08
N MET A 264 -0.08 -15.34 -14.73
CA MET A 264 0.68 -16.37 -14.01
C MET A 264 1.85 -15.71 -13.29
N ASN A 265 2.05 -16.07 -12.02
CA ASN A 265 3.19 -15.61 -11.24
C ASN A 265 4.49 -15.97 -12.00
N PRO A 266 5.36 -14.99 -12.31
CA PRO A 266 6.58 -15.24 -13.08
C PRO A 266 7.51 -16.30 -12.49
N ASN A 267 7.44 -16.51 -11.17
CA ASN A 267 8.24 -17.53 -10.47
C ASN A 267 7.64 -18.94 -10.53
N ASP A 268 6.37 -19.08 -10.95
CA ASP A 268 5.66 -20.36 -11.05
C ASP A 268 5.56 -20.84 -12.51
N ILE A 269 6.08 -20.08 -13.48
CA ILE A 269 6.12 -20.47 -14.90
C ILE A 269 7.22 -21.51 -15.07
N SER A 270 6.85 -22.73 -15.45
CA SER A 270 7.82 -23.76 -15.82
C SER A 270 8.52 -23.40 -17.14
N ASP A 271 9.80 -23.76 -17.30
CA ASP A 271 10.58 -23.45 -18.52
C ASP A 271 9.91 -23.93 -19.83
N ASP A 272 9.04 -24.95 -19.76
CA ASP A 272 8.27 -25.47 -20.90
C ASP A 272 7.12 -24.56 -21.35
N ASP A 273 6.61 -23.68 -20.49
CA ASP A 273 5.54 -22.71 -20.82
C ASP A 273 6.08 -21.36 -21.33
N LEU A 274 7.39 -21.09 -21.16
CA LEU A 274 8.06 -19.91 -21.74
C LEU A 274 8.38 -20.06 -23.24
N MET A 275 8.23 -21.26 -23.81
CA MET A 275 8.56 -21.58 -25.21
C MET A 275 7.34 -21.73 -26.14
N LYS A 276 6.14 -21.36 -25.70
CA LYS A 276 4.92 -21.31 -26.52
C LYS A 276 4.51 -19.87 -26.84
#